data_AF-A0A9P7C2Q7-F1
#
_entry.id   AF-A0A9P7C2Q7-F1
#
_cell.length_a   1.000
_cell.length_b   1.000
_cell.length_c   1.000
_cell.angle_alpha   90.00
_cell.angle_beta   90.00
_cell.angle_gamma   90.00
#
_symmetry.space_group_name_H-M   'P 1'
#
loop_
_entity.id
_entity.type
_entity.pdbx_description
1 polymer ?
#
loop_
_entity_poly.entity_id
_entity_poly.type
_entity_poly.pdbx_seq_one_letter_code
_entity_poly.pdbx_strand_id
1 'polypeptide(L)'
;MATSRSLLTRVAEACQALAKAKLPTRLMLAASHAISLKNPAIQPKVIEDIAVQLEDGEQRIVGVMIESHLVGGRQELVEGQPLVYGQSITDGCIDWDTTVTVLERLAAAVRARREVKVSEAA
;
A
#
# COMPACT_ATOMS: atom_id res chain seq x y z
N MET A 1 10.85 0.38 -21.77
CA MET A 1 10.81 1.32 -20.63
C MET A 1 9.37 1.77 -20.43
N ALA A 2 8.60 1.05 -19.61
CA ALA A 2 7.24 1.48 -19.27
C ALA A 2 7.36 2.66 -18.30
N THR A 3 6.88 3.81 -18.73
CA THR A 3 6.90 5.07 -18.00
C THR A 3 6.20 4.90 -16.65
N SER A 4 6.96 5.20 -15.58
CA SER A 4 6.44 5.40 -14.24
C SER A 4 5.46 6.57 -14.26
N ARG A 5 4.18 6.30 -14.57
CA ARG A 5 3.11 7.22 -14.20
C ARG A 5 2.97 7.15 -12.69
N SER A 6 3.43 8.20 -12.03
CA SER A 6 3.33 8.40 -10.59
C SER A 6 1.93 8.03 -10.07
N LEU A 7 1.89 7.32 -8.93
CA LEU A 7 0.66 6.98 -8.20
C LEU A 7 -0.25 8.21 -7.97
N LEU A 8 0.32 9.41 -7.85
CA LEU A 8 -0.41 10.68 -7.73
C LEU A 8 -1.43 10.90 -8.86
N THR A 9 -1.03 10.63 -10.11
CA THR A 9 -1.92 10.85 -11.27
C THR A 9 -3.14 9.93 -11.20
N ARG A 10 -2.97 8.71 -10.69
CA ARG A 10 -4.05 7.71 -10.61
C ARG A 10 -5.06 8.02 -9.49
N VAL A 11 -4.60 8.54 -8.36
CA VAL A 11 -5.48 8.98 -7.26
C VAL A 11 -6.41 10.09 -7.74
N ALA A 12 -5.87 11.08 -8.46
CA ALA A 12 -6.66 12.18 -9.01
C ALA A 12 -7.71 11.69 -10.03
N GLU A 13 -7.31 10.86 -10.99
CA GLU A 13 -8.21 10.28 -12.01
C GLU A 13 -9.36 9.47 -11.37
N ALA A 14 -9.05 8.60 -10.40
CA ALA A 14 -10.05 7.81 -9.69
C ALA A 14 -11.02 8.70 -8.88
N CYS A 15 -10.51 9.73 -8.21
CA CYS A 15 -11.37 10.67 -7.48
C CYS A 15 -12.27 11.49 -8.40
N GLN A 16 -11.80 11.86 -9.60
CA GLN A 16 -12.64 12.53 -10.59
C GLN A 16 -13.78 11.63 -11.07
N ALA A 17 -13.52 10.34 -11.27
CA ALA A 17 -14.56 9.37 -11.64
C ALA A 17 -15.62 9.22 -10.52
N LEU A 18 -15.19 9.11 -9.26
CA LEU A 18 -16.09 9.07 -8.11
C LEU A 18 -16.95 10.34 -8.01
N ALA A 19 -16.34 11.52 -8.18
CA ALA A 19 -17.05 12.79 -8.13
C ALA A 19 -18.12 12.90 -9.23
N LYS A 20 -17.80 12.48 -10.47
CA LYS A 20 -18.77 12.41 -11.58
C LYS A 20 -19.94 11.47 -11.26
N ALA A 21 -19.67 10.39 -10.53
CA ALA A 21 -20.68 9.46 -10.05
C ALA A 21 -21.42 9.94 -8.78
N LYS A 22 -21.13 11.15 -8.27
CA LYS A 22 -21.67 11.70 -7.01
C LYS A 22 -21.39 10.84 -5.77
N LEU A 23 -20.25 10.15 -5.77
CA LEU A 23 -19.77 9.34 -4.65
C LEU A 23 -18.70 10.10 -3.84
N PRO A 24 -18.52 9.78 -2.55
CA PRO A 24 -17.43 10.32 -1.75
C PRO A 24 -16.06 10.00 -2.37
N THR A 25 -15.18 10.99 -2.48
CA THR A 25 -13.83 10.86 -3.04
C THR A 25 -12.85 10.29 -2.00
N ARG A 26 -13.06 9.03 -1.63
CA ARG A 26 -12.26 8.30 -0.64
C ARG A 26 -11.73 7.01 -1.25
N LEU A 27 -10.42 6.79 -1.18
CA LEU A 27 -9.75 5.66 -1.81
C LEU A 27 -8.97 4.83 -0.79
N MET A 28 -9.08 3.52 -0.91
CA MET A 28 -8.12 2.56 -0.34
C MET A 28 -7.18 2.10 -1.45
N LEU A 29 -5.88 2.09 -1.19
CA LEU A 29 -4.86 1.69 -2.18
C LEU A 29 -4.28 0.32 -1.84
N ALA A 30 -4.26 -0.60 -2.81
CA ALA A 30 -3.62 -1.90 -2.65
C ALA A 30 -2.14 -1.81 -3.02
N ALA A 31 -1.24 -2.28 -2.15
CA ALA A 31 0.19 -2.32 -2.43
C ALA A 31 0.60 -3.56 -3.26
N SER A 32 -0.25 -4.59 -3.33
CA SER A 32 0.06 -5.88 -3.94
C SER A 32 -0.53 -6.09 -5.36
N HIS A 33 -0.63 -7.35 -5.80
CA HIS A 33 -1.15 -7.82 -7.08
C HIS A 33 -0.62 -7.02 -8.29
N ALA A 34 -1.49 -6.37 -9.05
CA ALA A 34 -1.13 -5.63 -10.26
C ALA A 34 -0.21 -4.43 -9.97
N ILE A 35 -0.27 -3.87 -8.75
CA ILE A 35 0.53 -2.70 -8.36
C ILE A 35 1.96 -3.13 -7.99
N SER A 36 2.12 -4.30 -7.37
CA SER A 36 3.43 -4.90 -7.11
C SER A 36 3.96 -5.78 -8.25
N LEU A 37 3.26 -5.87 -9.39
CA LEU A 37 3.57 -6.82 -10.47
C LEU A 37 3.69 -8.27 -9.97
N LYS A 38 2.89 -8.63 -8.95
CA LYS A 38 2.94 -9.90 -8.21
C LYS A 38 4.29 -10.19 -7.55
N ASN A 39 5.11 -9.16 -7.32
CA ASN A 39 6.38 -9.27 -6.60
C ASN A 39 6.24 -8.62 -5.21
N PRO A 40 6.23 -9.41 -4.11
CA PRO A 40 6.02 -8.89 -2.77
C PRO A 40 7.08 -7.85 -2.34
N ALA A 41 8.31 -7.98 -2.84
CA ALA A 41 9.40 -7.05 -2.54
C ALA A 41 9.16 -5.62 -3.08
N ILE A 42 8.17 -5.43 -3.95
CA ILE A 42 7.78 -4.11 -4.47
C ILE A 42 6.79 -3.41 -3.52
N GLN A 43 6.07 -4.14 -2.66
CA GLN A 43 5.07 -3.53 -1.76
C GLN A 43 5.66 -2.38 -0.90
N PRO A 44 6.86 -2.50 -0.29
CA PRO A 44 7.44 -1.41 0.50
C PRO A 44 7.68 -0.13 -0.31
N LYS A 45 8.07 -0.26 -1.58
CA LYS A 45 8.25 0.90 -2.47
C LYS A 45 6.92 1.58 -2.79
N VAL A 46 5.86 0.79 -3.00
CA VAL A 46 4.51 1.34 -3.20
C VAL A 46 4.03 2.05 -1.93
N ILE A 47 4.33 1.49 -0.76
CA ILE A 47 4.03 2.14 0.53
C ILE A 47 4.80 3.45 0.67
N GLU A 48 6.07 3.51 0.28
CA GLU A 48 6.83 4.77 0.29
C GLU A 48 6.18 5.83 -0.59
N ASP A 49 5.80 5.47 -1.82
CA ASP A 49 5.12 6.40 -2.74
C ASP A 49 3.77 6.88 -2.19
N ILE A 50 3.04 6.05 -1.41
CA ILE A 50 1.82 6.46 -0.73
C ILE A 50 2.14 7.35 0.47
N ALA A 51 3.16 7.01 1.24
CA ALA A 51 3.57 7.74 2.43
C ALA A 51 3.97 9.18 2.11
N VAL A 52 4.73 9.41 1.05
CA VAL A 52 5.07 10.75 0.55
C VAL A 52 3.81 11.56 0.22
N GLN A 53 2.81 10.95 -0.44
CA GLN A 53 1.54 11.65 -0.73
C GLN A 53 0.78 12.03 0.52
N LEU A 54 0.79 11.17 1.54
CA LEU A 54 0.17 11.49 2.83
C LEU A 54 0.91 12.68 3.47
N GLU A 55 2.24 12.68 3.47
CA GLU A 55 3.07 13.77 3.99
C GLU A 55 2.79 15.09 3.27
N ASP A 56 2.59 15.06 1.96
CA ASP A 56 2.21 16.20 1.13
C ASP A 56 0.74 16.65 1.33
N GLY A 57 0.00 16.04 2.26
CA GLY A 57 -1.34 16.48 2.64
C GLY A 57 -2.49 15.77 1.93
N GLU A 58 -2.26 14.72 1.14
CA GLU A 58 -3.34 14.01 0.43
C GLU A 58 -4.39 13.44 1.41
N GLN A 59 -5.61 13.97 1.37
CA GLN A 59 -6.70 13.61 2.28
C GLN A 59 -7.62 12.51 1.73
N ARG A 60 -7.57 12.25 0.42
CA ARG A 60 -8.50 11.33 -0.25
C ARG A 60 -8.09 9.87 -0.06
N ILE A 61 -6.83 9.60 0.27
CA ILE A 61 -6.34 8.27 0.66
C ILE A 61 -6.74 8.00 2.11
N VAL A 62 -7.63 7.03 2.29
CA VAL A 62 -8.21 6.67 3.60
C VAL A 62 -7.68 5.35 4.17
N GLY A 63 -6.98 4.55 3.36
CA GLY A 63 -6.40 3.30 3.81
C GLY A 63 -5.50 2.65 2.77
N VAL A 64 -4.78 1.62 3.21
CA VAL A 64 -3.97 0.77 2.35
C VAL A 64 -4.24 -0.71 2.64
N MET A 65 -4.04 -1.56 1.64
CA MET A 65 -4.08 -3.02 1.76
C MET A 65 -2.69 -3.58 1.44
N ILE A 66 -2.16 -4.41 2.33
CA ILE A 66 -0.81 -5.01 2.25
C ILE A 66 -0.95 -6.53 2.44
N GLU A 67 -0.28 -7.30 1.59
CA GLU A 67 -0.19 -8.76 1.78
C GLU A 67 1.08 -9.10 2.56
N SER A 68 0.88 -9.53 3.80
CA SER A 68 1.91 -9.76 4.81
C SER A 68 1.71 -11.13 5.47
N HIS A 69 2.81 -11.80 5.82
CA HIS A 69 2.80 -13.03 6.60
C HIS A 69 4.07 -13.13 7.47
N LEU A 70 4.11 -14.07 8.42
CA LEU A 70 5.27 -14.28 9.29
C LEU A 70 6.56 -14.53 8.50
N VAL A 71 6.48 -15.37 7.46
CA VAL A 71 7.55 -15.69 6.52
C VAL A 71 7.18 -15.14 5.15
N GLY A 72 8.09 -14.37 4.54
CA GLY A 72 7.89 -13.76 3.24
C GLY A 72 7.83 -14.75 2.08
N GLY A 73 7.34 -14.27 0.94
CA GLY A 73 7.15 -15.07 -0.26
C GLY A 73 5.89 -15.94 -0.22
N ARG A 74 5.93 -17.04 -0.97
CA ARG A 74 4.90 -18.07 -1.01
C ARG A 74 5.52 -19.46 -1.10
N GLN A 75 4.75 -20.47 -0.76
CA GLN A 75 5.08 -21.88 -0.95
C GLN A 75 4.01 -22.58 -1.78
N GLU A 76 4.40 -23.65 -2.47
CA GLU A 76 3.47 -24.48 -3.25
C GLU A 76 2.92 -25.61 -2.37
N LEU A 77 1.65 -25.96 -2.57
CA LEU A 77 1.04 -27.10 -1.89
C LEU A 77 1.43 -28.40 -2.61
N VAL A 78 2.40 -29.13 -2.06
CA VAL A 78 2.87 -30.41 -2.60
C VAL A 78 2.43 -31.55 -1.68
N GLU A 79 1.72 -32.54 -2.24
CA GLU A 79 1.24 -33.69 -1.48
C GLU A 79 2.39 -34.42 -0.77
N GLY A 80 2.18 -34.74 0.51
CA GLY A 80 3.17 -35.44 1.33
C GLY A 80 4.35 -34.58 1.83
N GLN A 81 4.45 -33.30 1.42
CA GLN A 81 5.47 -32.40 1.97
C GLN A 81 4.92 -31.52 3.11
N PRO A 82 5.67 -31.36 4.20
CA PRO A 82 5.28 -30.46 5.27
C PRO A 82 5.36 -29.00 4.79
N LEU A 83 4.38 -28.19 5.18
CA LEU A 83 4.38 -26.75 4.90
C LEU A 83 5.26 -26.00 5.89
N VAL A 84 5.90 -24.93 5.41
CA VAL A 84 6.54 -23.92 6.26
C VAL A 84 5.44 -23.18 7.01
N TYR A 85 5.44 -23.29 8.33
CA TYR A 85 4.51 -22.53 9.16
C TYR A 85 4.71 -21.04 8.93
N GLY A 86 3.61 -20.33 8.71
CA GLY A 86 3.66 -18.88 8.58
C GLY A 86 4.09 -18.39 7.20
N GLN A 87 4.08 -19.21 6.14
CA GLN A 87 4.30 -18.77 4.75
C GLN A 87 3.04 -18.98 3.91
N SER A 88 2.69 -18.01 3.06
CA SER A 88 1.48 -18.06 2.22
C SER A 88 1.49 -19.21 1.22
N ILE A 89 0.34 -19.86 0.99
CA ILE A 89 0.13 -20.85 -0.09
C ILE A 89 -0.54 -20.27 -1.34
N THR A 90 -0.81 -18.96 -1.36
CA THR A 90 -1.51 -18.26 -2.45
C THR A 90 -0.60 -17.22 -3.09
N ASP A 91 -0.87 -15.92 -2.88
CA ASP A 91 -0.02 -14.84 -3.33
C ASP A 91 1.14 -14.63 -2.36
N GLY A 92 2.27 -14.16 -2.90
CA GLY A 92 3.46 -13.91 -2.09
C GLY A 92 3.25 -12.74 -1.14
N CYS A 93 3.73 -12.87 0.09
CA CYS A 93 3.63 -11.82 1.10
C CYS A 93 5.01 -11.19 1.39
N ILE A 94 5.01 -9.98 1.96
CA ILE A 94 6.19 -9.50 2.69
C ILE A 94 6.30 -10.24 4.02
N ASP A 95 7.52 -10.33 4.56
CA ASP A 95 7.78 -10.93 5.88
C ASP A 95 7.39 -10.00 7.03
N TRP A 96 7.51 -10.51 8.26
CA TRP A 96 7.16 -9.79 9.47
C TRP A 96 7.98 -8.52 9.69
N ASP A 97 9.30 -8.58 9.54
CA ASP A 97 10.18 -7.43 9.79
C ASP A 97 9.92 -6.29 8.79
N THR A 98 9.69 -6.66 7.52
CA THR A 98 9.25 -5.71 6.49
C THR A 98 7.88 -5.14 6.83
N THR A 99 6.97 -5.96 7.37
CA THR A 99 5.62 -5.53 7.79
C THR A 99 5.70 -4.45 8.87
N VAL A 100 6.51 -4.66 9.90
CA VAL A 100 6.73 -3.65 10.95
C VAL A 100 7.27 -2.36 10.34
N THR A 101 8.29 -2.46 9.49
CA THR A 101 8.91 -1.31 8.81
C THR A 101 7.89 -0.49 8.02
N VAL A 102 7.03 -1.13 7.21
CA VAL A 102 6.03 -0.40 6.40
C VAL A 102 4.94 0.21 7.26
N LEU A 103 4.53 -0.43 8.36
CA LEU A 103 3.53 0.12 9.28
C LEU A 103 4.07 1.33 10.04
N GLU A 104 5.32 1.29 10.49
CA GLU A 104 5.99 2.43 11.14
C GLU A 104 6.12 3.61 10.17
N ARG A 105 6.52 3.34 8.92
CA ARG A 105 6.61 4.36 7.86
C ARG A 105 5.27 5.04 7.60
N LEU A 106 4.19 4.27 7.46
CA LEU A 106 2.83 4.79 7.29
C LEU A 106 2.38 5.60 8.51
N ALA A 107 2.70 5.13 9.72
CA ALA A 107 2.37 5.85 10.94
C ALA A 107 3.07 7.22 11.01
N ALA A 108 4.35 7.29 10.61
CA ALA A 108 5.08 8.55 10.51
C ALA A 108 4.41 9.51 9.50
N ALA A 109 4.08 9.02 8.29
CA ALA A 109 3.44 9.82 7.26
C ALA A 109 2.06 10.37 7.69
N VAL A 110 1.26 9.55 8.37
CA VAL A 110 -0.03 9.99 8.91
C VAL A 110 0.11 11.06 9.99
N ARG A 111 1.16 11.01 10.81
CA ARG A 111 1.45 12.06 11.80
C ARG A 111 1.83 13.37 11.11
N ALA A 112 2.76 13.34 10.15
CA ALA A 112 3.15 14.51 9.36
C ALA A 112 1.95 15.16 8.66
N ARG A 113 1.09 14.37 8.01
CA ARG A 113 -0.15 14.87 7.38
C ARG A 113 -1.06 15.65 8.34
N ARG A 114 -1.12 15.21 9.61
CA ARG A 114 -1.96 15.88 10.63
C ARG A 114 -1.37 17.22 11.03
N GLU A 115 -0.05 17.37 11.03
CA GLU A 115 0.63 18.64 11.32
C GLU A 115 0.38 19.68 10.23
N VAL A 116 0.43 19.28 8.95
CA VAL A 116 0.07 20.15 7.81
C VAL A 116 -1.35 20.69 7.99
N LYS A 117 -2.31 19.82 8.33
CA LYS A 117 -3.70 20.22 8.56
C LYS A 117 -3.87 21.22 9.71
N VAL A 118 -3.09 21.07 10.78
CA VAL A 118 -3.13 22.03 11.90
C VAL A 118 -2.62 23.40 11.45
N SER A 119 -1.57 23.44 10.63
CA SER A 119 -1.02 24.70 10.11
C SER A 119 -1.97 25.42 9.14
N GLU A 120 -2.74 24.69 8.33
CA GLU A 120 -3.71 25.30 7.40
C GLU A 120 -4.99 25.81 8.08
N ALA A 121 -5.29 25.29 9.27
CA ALA A 121 -6.49 25.66 10.05
C ALA A 121 -6.23 26.76 11.10
N ALA A 122 -4.97 27.13 11.32
CA ALA A 122 -4.53 28.18 12.25
C ALA A 122 -4.33 29.51 11.53
#